data_AF-A0A1S3ZCU0-F1
#
_entry.id   AF-A0A1S3ZCU0-F1
#
_cell.length_a   1.000
_cell.length_b   1.000
_cell.length_c   1.000
_cell.angle_alpha   90.00
_cell.angle_beta   90.00
_cell.angle_gamma   90.00
#
_symmetry.space_group_name_H-M   'P 1'
#
loop_
_entity.id
_entity.type
_entity.pdbx_description
1 polymer ?
#
loop_
_entity_poly.entity_id
_entity_poly.type
_entity_poly.pdbx_seq_one_letter_code
_entity_poly.pdbx_strand_id
1 'polypeptide(L)'
;MGSKKRKRGERATTHPRNKYYDNPPDFSLLASKYSTFAPYVFYSGDGRRPRIDWTDFNATRELTKVLLHHDHGLNWWIPDGQLCPTVPNRSNYIHWVEDLLSSNIIPKVQDDRNFIRGFDIGTGANCIYPLLGASLMGWKFVGSDVTDVAFEWAEKNVKSNPHLSELIEIRRVSMETPSSSKQELNDEPGKYGQCKDVDFDNAEAALIGPSPPSHLPVHPGIGKIYNGPPILVGVVKDGEKFDFCMCNPPFFETMEEAGLNPKTSCGGTMQEMVCPGGENAFITRIIEDSVQLRESFRWYTSMVGRKTNLKVLISKLWEVGATIVKTTDFVQGQTCRWGLAWSFLPLSKKMVPSHVAEKNNMSFMLEGLQRHQSAIDVLQSVESYFCSIGASSKLDSASFNVDVTLSGEQCKSIMKTRSQNGNEQDIPISANYCSGQLNDMRLHVSVFQQIPGTLLVRGSLLQKEIPVSGLSKTIWSYPINPGHFLLCSSNYRKF
;
A
#
# COMPACT_ATOMS: atom_id res chain seq x y z
N MET A 1 -26.09 30.71 18.85
CA MET A 1 -24.92 30.00 18.28
C MET A 1 -24.93 28.55 18.77
N GLY A 2 -25.47 27.63 17.97
CA GLY A 2 -25.43 26.20 18.28
C GLY A 2 -24.26 25.55 17.52
N SER A 3 -23.20 25.19 18.24
CA SER A 3 -22.04 24.52 17.67
C SER A 3 -22.47 23.16 17.11
N LYS A 4 -22.50 23.02 15.77
CA LYS A 4 -22.69 21.74 15.09
C LYS A 4 -21.49 20.86 15.41
N LYS A 5 -21.62 20.00 16.42
CA LYS A 5 -20.71 18.86 16.61
C LYS A 5 -20.70 18.06 15.31
N ARG A 6 -19.56 18.09 14.59
CA ARG A 6 -19.26 17.13 13.51
C ARG A 6 -19.57 15.73 14.05
N LYS A 7 -20.42 14.96 13.36
CA LYS A 7 -20.56 13.52 13.60
C LYS A 7 -19.15 12.93 13.61
N ARG A 8 -18.72 12.43 14.77
CA ARG A 8 -17.49 11.67 14.92
C ARG A 8 -17.69 10.43 14.05
N GLY A 9 -16.90 10.28 12.98
CA GLY A 9 -16.96 9.10 12.12
C GLY A 9 -16.84 7.83 12.96
N GLU A 10 -17.53 6.77 12.55
CA GLU A 10 -17.44 5.46 13.19
C GLU A 10 -15.96 5.07 13.35
N ARG A 11 -15.59 4.67 14.57
CA ARG A 11 -14.22 4.30 14.89
C ARG A 11 -13.93 3.00 14.14
N ALA A 12 -12.81 2.90 13.42
CA ALA A 12 -12.42 1.67 12.75
C ALA A 12 -12.42 0.50 13.76
N THR A 13 -13.04 -0.61 13.37
CA THR A 13 -13.23 -1.83 14.17
C THR A 13 -12.65 -3.03 13.43
N THR A 14 -12.64 -4.19 14.10
CA THR A 14 -12.39 -5.50 13.47
C THR A 14 -13.22 -5.62 12.18
N HIS A 15 -12.74 -6.35 11.18
CA HIS A 15 -13.47 -6.52 9.93
C HIS A 15 -14.84 -7.21 10.18
N PRO A 16 -15.96 -6.77 9.58
CA PRO A 16 -17.31 -7.31 9.90
C PRO A 16 -17.48 -8.81 9.63
N ARG A 17 -16.78 -9.35 8.62
CA ARG A 17 -16.77 -10.81 8.32
C ARG A 17 -15.81 -11.62 9.19
N ASN A 18 -15.04 -10.97 10.05
CA ASN A 18 -14.17 -11.67 10.99
C ASN A 18 -15.02 -12.32 12.07
N LYS A 19 -14.80 -13.61 12.33
CA LYS A 19 -15.51 -14.40 13.35
C LYS A 19 -15.47 -13.76 14.74
N TYR A 20 -14.40 -13.02 15.03
CA TYR A 20 -14.17 -12.36 16.32
C TYR A 20 -14.71 -10.93 16.39
N TYR A 21 -15.47 -10.47 15.38
CA TYR A 21 -16.02 -9.11 15.33
C TYR A 21 -16.95 -8.82 16.50
N ASP A 22 -18.04 -9.60 16.62
CA ASP A 22 -19.01 -9.49 17.72
C ASP A 22 -18.78 -10.53 18.83
N ASN A 23 -17.95 -11.54 18.56
CA ASN A 23 -17.73 -12.69 19.44
C ASN A 23 -16.24 -12.82 19.81
N PRO A 24 -15.72 -12.01 20.76
CA PRO A 24 -14.36 -12.17 21.23
C PRO A 24 -14.15 -13.57 21.84
N PRO A 25 -12.93 -14.13 21.81
CA PRO A 25 -12.64 -15.43 22.40
C PRO A 25 -13.10 -15.53 23.87
N ASP A 26 -13.94 -16.54 24.16
CA ASP A 26 -14.35 -16.85 25.53
C ASP A 26 -13.28 -17.74 26.19
N PHE A 27 -12.35 -17.11 26.93
CA PHE A 27 -11.28 -17.84 27.59
C PHE A 27 -11.77 -18.83 28.66
N SER A 28 -12.93 -18.62 29.29
CA SER A 28 -13.48 -19.59 30.24
C SER A 28 -13.94 -20.85 29.51
N LEU A 29 -14.65 -20.68 28.39
CA LEU A 29 -15.10 -21.79 27.55
C LEU A 29 -13.92 -22.54 26.92
N LEU A 30 -12.90 -21.81 26.46
CA LEU A 30 -11.71 -22.44 25.89
C LEU A 30 -10.93 -23.21 26.95
N ALA A 31 -10.73 -22.65 28.15
CA ALA A 31 -10.06 -23.34 29.25
C ALA A 31 -10.81 -24.62 29.68
N SER A 32 -12.14 -24.63 29.66
CA SER A 32 -12.91 -25.83 30.01
C SER A 32 -12.84 -26.94 28.95
N LYS A 33 -12.58 -26.58 27.68
CA LYS A 33 -12.46 -27.54 26.57
C LYS A 33 -11.02 -28.02 26.35
N TYR A 34 -10.03 -27.19 26.61
CA TYR A 34 -8.63 -27.46 26.31
C TYR A 34 -7.81 -27.42 27.59
N SER A 35 -7.53 -28.60 28.15
CA SER A 35 -6.76 -28.75 29.40
C SER A 35 -5.34 -28.17 29.32
N THR A 36 -4.76 -28.08 28.11
CA THR A 36 -3.46 -27.45 27.87
C THR A 36 -3.51 -25.92 27.99
N PHE A 37 -4.68 -25.30 27.76
CA PHE A 37 -4.86 -23.85 27.85
C PHE A 37 -5.31 -23.40 29.24
N ALA A 38 -6.01 -24.25 29.99
CA ALA A 38 -6.51 -23.95 31.33
C ALA A 38 -5.45 -23.35 32.29
N PRO A 39 -4.19 -23.81 32.33
CA PRO A 39 -3.18 -23.25 33.23
C PRO A 39 -2.84 -21.77 32.97
N TYR A 40 -3.10 -21.26 31.77
CA TYR A 40 -2.80 -19.88 31.38
C TYR A 40 -3.94 -18.90 31.66
N VAL A 41 -5.12 -19.39 32.05
CA VAL A 41 -6.30 -18.56 32.29
C VAL A 41 -6.46 -18.28 33.78
N PHE A 42 -6.52 -16.99 34.13
CA PHE A 42 -6.73 -16.54 35.49
C PHE A 42 -7.82 -15.47 35.58
N TYR A 43 -8.33 -15.25 36.78
CA TYR A 43 -9.33 -14.23 37.07
C TYR A 43 -8.70 -13.14 37.93
N SER A 44 -8.80 -11.88 37.50
CA SER A 44 -8.21 -10.73 38.21
C SER A 44 -9.28 -9.93 38.95
N GLY A 45 -9.02 -9.56 40.21
CA GLY A 45 -9.69 -8.49 40.96
C GLY A 45 -11.20 -8.66 41.26
N ASP A 46 -12.04 -8.71 40.23
CA ASP A 46 -13.50 -8.79 40.32
C ASP A 46 -14.05 -10.21 40.06
N GLY A 47 -13.20 -11.15 39.64
CA GLY A 47 -13.56 -12.55 39.37
C GLY A 47 -14.44 -12.76 38.14
N ARG A 48 -14.82 -11.71 37.40
CA ARG A 48 -15.87 -11.80 36.37
C ARG A 48 -15.36 -12.05 34.97
N ARG A 49 -14.13 -11.65 34.64
CA ARG A 49 -13.56 -11.81 33.29
C ARG A 49 -12.28 -12.63 33.32
N PRO A 50 -12.24 -13.78 32.63
CA PRO A 50 -11.01 -14.54 32.48
C PRO A 50 -9.98 -13.72 31.68
N ARG A 51 -8.71 -13.86 32.02
CA ARG A 51 -7.57 -13.20 31.38
C ARG A 51 -6.44 -14.18 31.17
N ILE A 52 -5.54 -13.84 30.25
CA ILE A 52 -4.23 -14.48 30.12
C ILE A 52 -3.14 -13.44 30.32
N ASP A 53 -1.93 -13.90 30.61
CA ASP A 53 -0.75 -13.05 30.63
C ASP A 53 -0.26 -12.84 29.20
N TRP A 54 -0.43 -11.63 28.67
CA TRP A 54 0.00 -11.29 27.31
C TRP A 54 1.53 -11.13 27.18
N THR A 55 2.26 -11.17 28.29
CA THR A 55 3.73 -11.15 28.33
C THR A 55 4.34 -12.55 28.34
N ASP A 56 3.55 -13.57 28.68
CA ASP A 56 3.95 -14.98 28.59
C ASP A 56 3.81 -15.49 27.14
N PHE A 57 4.95 -15.85 26.55
CA PHE A 57 5.01 -16.44 25.22
C PHE A 57 4.23 -17.75 25.13
N ASN A 58 4.25 -18.59 26.18
CA ASN A 58 3.56 -19.86 26.16
C ASN A 58 2.04 -19.68 26.25
N ALA A 59 1.56 -18.73 27.07
CA ALA A 59 0.15 -18.38 27.13
C ALA A 59 -0.39 -17.90 25.77
N THR A 60 0.36 -17.02 25.10
CA THR A 60 -0.03 -16.50 23.78
C THR A 60 0.05 -17.56 22.67
N ARG A 61 1.09 -18.41 22.68
CA ARG A 61 1.22 -19.55 21.76
C ARG A 61 0.09 -20.56 21.92
N GLU A 62 -0.24 -20.92 23.15
CA GLU A 62 -1.32 -21.88 23.42
C GLU A 62 -2.69 -21.30 23.07
N LEU A 63 -2.94 -20.01 23.37
CA LEU A 63 -4.16 -19.35 22.91
C LEU A 63 -4.28 -19.39 21.37
N THR A 64 -3.21 -19.05 20.65
CA THR A 64 -3.21 -19.07 19.17
C THR A 64 -3.49 -20.47 18.64
N LYS A 65 -2.82 -21.50 19.17
CA LYS A 65 -3.09 -22.90 18.82
C LYS A 65 -4.55 -23.28 19.06
N VAL A 66 -5.10 -22.96 20.23
CA VAL A 66 -6.48 -23.28 20.58
C VAL A 66 -7.47 -22.57 19.66
N LEU A 67 -7.25 -21.30 19.33
CA LEU A 67 -8.12 -20.57 18.41
C LEU A 67 -8.07 -21.17 16.99
N LEU A 68 -6.88 -21.49 16.49
CA LEU A 68 -6.71 -22.11 15.18
C LEU A 68 -7.40 -23.48 15.11
N HIS A 69 -7.25 -24.30 16.14
CA HIS A 69 -7.90 -25.60 16.19
C HIS A 69 -9.42 -25.46 16.35
N HIS A 70 -9.88 -24.69 17.33
CA HIS A 70 -11.29 -24.56 17.68
C HIS A 70 -12.13 -23.90 16.59
N ASP A 71 -11.61 -22.82 16.01
CA ASP A 71 -12.41 -21.95 15.14
C ASP A 71 -12.16 -22.16 13.66
N HIS A 72 -11.00 -22.72 13.30
CA HIS A 72 -10.55 -22.86 11.91
C HIS A 72 -10.18 -24.30 11.53
N GLY A 73 -10.25 -25.26 12.47
CA GLY A 73 -9.93 -26.66 12.22
C GLY A 73 -8.45 -26.91 11.90
N LEU A 74 -7.56 -26.01 12.35
CA LEU A 74 -6.14 -26.02 12.01
C LEU A 74 -5.30 -26.59 13.15
N ASN A 75 -4.51 -27.63 12.86
CA ASN A 75 -3.45 -28.12 13.74
C ASN A 75 -2.19 -27.27 13.53
N TRP A 76 -1.71 -26.62 14.58
CA TRP A 76 -0.68 -25.59 14.43
C TRP A 76 0.27 -25.54 15.63
N TRP A 77 1.55 -25.32 15.36
CA TRP A 77 2.58 -25.09 16.37
C TRP A 77 3.75 -24.27 15.84
N ILE A 78 4.47 -23.58 16.74
CA ILE A 78 5.75 -22.91 16.45
C ILE A 78 6.77 -23.22 17.55
N PRO A 79 8.07 -23.28 17.22
CA PRO A 79 9.12 -23.47 18.20
C PRO A 79 9.32 -22.19 19.01
N ASP A 80 10.09 -22.29 20.10
CA ASP A 80 10.40 -21.16 20.95
C ASP A 80 11.16 -20.06 20.19
N GLY A 81 10.95 -18.81 20.59
CA GLY A 81 11.63 -17.64 20.02
C GLY A 81 11.05 -17.12 18.70
N GLN A 82 10.15 -17.84 18.03
CA GLN A 82 9.48 -17.37 16.80
C GLN A 82 8.35 -16.39 17.09
N LEU A 83 7.97 -15.58 16.09
CA LEU A 83 6.86 -14.65 16.24
C LEU A 83 5.52 -15.40 16.33
N CYS A 84 4.84 -15.27 17.48
CA CYS A 84 3.51 -15.83 17.67
C CYS A 84 2.43 -14.89 17.11
N PRO A 85 1.64 -15.32 16.10
CA PRO A 85 0.64 -14.45 15.48
C PRO A 85 -0.63 -14.35 16.33
N THR A 86 -1.29 -13.19 16.28
CA THR A 86 -2.63 -13.00 16.86
C THR A 86 -3.71 -13.26 15.81
N VAL A 87 -4.40 -14.41 15.92
CA VAL A 87 -5.35 -14.91 14.90
C VAL A 87 -6.34 -13.85 14.41
N PRO A 88 -7.04 -13.09 15.28
CA PRO A 88 -8.07 -12.18 14.77
C PRO A 88 -7.49 -11.03 13.93
N ASN A 89 -6.26 -10.58 14.20
CA ASN A 89 -5.65 -9.49 13.44
C ASN A 89 -5.17 -10.00 12.07
N ARG A 90 -4.70 -11.26 12.02
CA ARG A 90 -4.32 -11.90 10.76
C ARG A 90 -5.56 -12.16 9.88
N SER A 91 -6.67 -12.58 10.47
CA SER A 91 -7.96 -12.75 9.78
C SER A 91 -8.52 -11.42 9.21
N ASN A 92 -8.35 -10.29 9.90
CA ASN A 92 -8.72 -8.97 9.34
C ASN A 92 -8.04 -8.70 7.99
N TYR A 93 -6.77 -9.07 7.85
CA TYR A 93 -6.05 -8.88 6.60
C TYR A 93 -6.58 -9.81 5.49
N ILE A 94 -6.83 -11.08 5.80
CA ILE A 94 -7.44 -12.03 4.83
C ILE A 94 -8.77 -11.50 4.29
N HIS A 95 -9.66 -11.03 5.15
CA HIS A 95 -10.96 -10.48 4.70
C HIS A 95 -10.84 -9.17 3.92
N TRP A 96 -9.84 -8.35 4.22
CA TRP A 96 -9.59 -7.15 3.41
C TRP A 96 -9.07 -7.50 2.01
N VAL A 97 -8.21 -8.51 1.88
CA VAL A 97 -7.79 -9.03 0.57
C VAL A 97 -9.00 -9.60 -0.19
N GLU A 98 -9.90 -10.31 0.50
CA GLU A 98 -11.16 -10.79 -0.09
C GLU A 98 -12.02 -9.65 -0.64
N ASP A 99 -12.14 -8.52 0.08
CA ASP A 99 -12.82 -7.32 -0.40
C ASP A 99 -12.16 -6.76 -1.66
N LEU A 100 -10.82 -6.65 -1.68
CA LEU A 100 -10.07 -6.15 -2.82
C LEU A 100 -10.30 -7.02 -4.07
N LEU A 101 -10.27 -8.35 -3.90
CA LEU A 101 -10.50 -9.31 -4.98
C LEU A 101 -11.94 -9.32 -5.49
N SER A 102 -12.91 -9.13 -4.59
CA SER A 102 -14.34 -9.09 -4.93
C SER A 102 -14.78 -7.74 -5.51
N SER A 103 -13.96 -6.70 -5.33
CA SER A 103 -14.25 -5.35 -5.82
C SER A 103 -14.22 -5.25 -7.35
N ASN A 104 -14.90 -4.23 -7.88
CA ASN A 104 -14.78 -3.86 -9.30
C ASN A 104 -13.69 -2.80 -9.53
N ILE A 105 -12.69 -2.69 -8.64
CA ILE A 105 -11.65 -1.66 -8.73
C ILE A 105 -10.72 -1.95 -9.93
N ILE A 106 -10.28 -3.20 -10.06
CA ILE A 106 -9.48 -3.70 -11.19
C ILE A 106 -10.32 -4.62 -12.09
N PRO A 107 -9.94 -4.82 -13.37
CA PRO A 107 -10.53 -5.82 -14.22
C PRO A 107 -10.59 -7.19 -13.53
N LYS A 108 -11.73 -7.86 -13.71
CA LYS A 108 -11.89 -9.24 -13.27
C LYS A 108 -10.97 -10.16 -14.07
N VAL A 109 -10.57 -11.26 -13.45
CA VAL A 109 -9.76 -12.30 -14.07
C VAL A 109 -10.44 -12.79 -15.34
N GLN A 110 -9.70 -12.82 -16.46
CA GLN A 110 -10.11 -13.47 -17.72
C GLN A 110 -9.28 -14.74 -17.92
N ASP A 111 -9.25 -15.58 -16.90
CA ASP A 111 -8.47 -16.80 -16.85
C ASP A 111 -9.43 -17.93 -16.49
N ASP A 112 -9.25 -19.08 -17.11
CA ASP A 112 -10.04 -20.28 -16.89
C ASP A 112 -9.75 -20.94 -15.51
N ARG A 113 -8.80 -20.39 -14.74
CA ARG A 113 -8.53 -20.80 -13.36
C ARG A 113 -9.75 -20.55 -12.45
N ASN A 114 -10.29 -21.64 -11.91
CA ASN A 114 -11.38 -21.63 -10.93
C ASN A 114 -10.91 -21.43 -9.47
N PHE A 115 -9.68 -20.95 -9.25
CA PHE A 115 -9.13 -20.79 -7.91
C PHE A 115 -8.38 -19.46 -7.78
N ILE A 116 -8.39 -18.91 -6.57
CA ILE A 116 -7.59 -17.74 -6.19
C ILE A 116 -6.21 -18.21 -5.76
N ARG A 117 -5.16 -17.54 -6.22
CA ARG A 117 -3.78 -17.84 -5.83
C ARG A 117 -3.09 -16.63 -5.18
N GLY A 118 -2.76 -16.76 -3.91
CA GLY A 118 -2.01 -15.79 -3.12
C GLY A 118 -0.52 -16.10 -3.02
N PHE A 119 0.27 -15.08 -2.68
CA PHE A 119 1.68 -15.21 -2.31
C PHE A 119 1.93 -14.52 -0.97
N ASP A 120 2.50 -15.23 0.00
CA ASP A 120 2.82 -14.71 1.32
C ASP A 120 4.34 -14.50 1.47
N ILE A 121 4.73 -13.24 1.70
CA ILE A 121 6.12 -12.79 1.81
C ILE A 121 6.52 -12.82 3.29
N GLY A 122 7.54 -13.61 3.63
CA GLY A 122 7.95 -13.81 5.02
C GLY A 122 6.89 -14.58 5.79
N THR A 123 6.56 -15.78 5.31
CA THR A 123 5.46 -16.59 5.87
C THR A 123 5.73 -17.00 7.33
N GLY A 124 7.00 -16.98 7.75
CA GLY A 124 7.44 -17.31 9.10
C GLY A 124 7.21 -18.77 9.45
N ALA A 125 7.74 -19.20 10.60
CA ALA A 125 7.49 -20.55 11.13
C ALA A 125 5.99 -20.82 11.35
N ASN A 126 5.20 -19.76 11.56
CA ASN A 126 3.77 -19.86 11.82
C ASN A 126 2.92 -20.12 10.58
N CYS A 127 3.34 -19.74 9.37
CA CYS A 127 2.58 -19.91 8.12
C CYS A 127 1.10 -19.45 8.23
N ILE A 128 0.84 -18.40 9.00
CA ILE A 128 -0.52 -18.08 9.45
C ILE A 128 -1.44 -17.65 8.32
N TYR A 129 -0.93 -16.89 7.35
CA TYR A 129 -1.75 -16.37 6.26
C TYR A 129 -2.14 -17.45 5.25
N PRO A 130 -1.21 -18.32 4.77
CA PRO A 130 -1.59 -19.44 3.93
C PRO A 130 -2.60 -20.37 4.58
N LEU A 131 -2.40 -20.72 5.86
CA LEU A 131 -3.31 -21.60 6.59
C LEU A 131 -4.70 -20.99 6.76
N LEU A 132 -4.79 -19.72 7.18
CA LEU A 132 -6.08 -19.04 7.34
C LEU A 132 -6.78 -18.82 5.99
N GLY A 133 -6.06 -18.39 4.95
CA GLY A 133 -6.64 -18.17 3.64
C GLY A 133 -7.13 -19.47 2.97
N ALA A 134 -6.39 -20.56 3.13
CA ALA A 134 -6.82 -21.88 2.68
C ALA A 134 -8.05 -22.39 3.47
N SER A 135 -8.03 -22.29 4.80
CA SER A 135 -9.14 -22.73 5.66
C SER A 135 -10.42 -21.91 5.46
N LEU A 136 -10.30 -20.58 5.38
CA LEU A 136 -11.47 -19.69 5.29
C LEU A 136 -12.03 -19.56 3.87
N MET A 137 -11.16 -19.56 2.86
CA MET A 137 -11.52 -19.17 1.49
C MET A 137 -11.20 -20.22 0.43
N GLY A 138 -10.55 -21.33 0.79
CA GLY A 138 -10.07 -22.32 -0.19
C GLY A 138 -8.99 -21.78 -1.13
N TRP A 139 -8.30 -20.70 -0.76
CA TRP A 139 -7.26 -20.09 -1.60
C TRP A 139 -6.02 -20.97 -1.67
N LYS A 140 -5.39 -21.00 -2.85
CA LYS A 140 -4.04 -21.55 -3.00
C LYS A 140 -3.00 -20.51 -2.61
N PHE A 141 -1.90 -20.93 -2.00
CA PHE A 141 -0.82 -20.07 -1.56
C PHE A 141 0.55 -20.59 -1.94
N VAL A 142 1.44 -19.64 -2.20
CA VAL A 142 2.88 -19.84 -2.06
C VAL A 142 3.34 -19.01 -0.88
N GLY A 143 3.91 -19.64 0.16
CA GLY A 143 4.55 -18.95 1.28
C GLY A 143 6.05 -18.98 1.13
N SER A 144 6.72 -17.83 1.13
CA SER A 144 8.18 -17.75 1.04
C SER A 144 8.82 -17.26 2.33
N ASP A 145 10.01 -17.78 2.66
CA ASP A 145 10.84 -17.26 3.75
C ASP A 145 12.33 -17.41 3.47
N VAL A 146 13.15 -16.63 4.17
CA VAL A 146 14.61 -16.61 4.06
C VAL A 146 15.29 -17.49 5.10
N THR A 147 14.58 -17.86 6.19
CA THR A 147 15.16 -18.61 7.30
C THR A 147 14.84 -20.11 7.22
N ASP A 148 15.82 -20.95 7.57
CA ASP A 148 15.64 -22.41 7.61
C ASP A 148 14.55 -22.83 8.61
N VAL A 149 14.50 -22.15 9.77
CA VAL A 149 13.52 -22.43 10.82
C VAL A 149 12.10 -22.13 10.33
N ALA A 150 11.89 -21.00 9.65
CA ALA A 150 10.58 -20.68 9.09
C ALA A 150 10.18 -21.70 8.03
N PHE A 151 11.09 -22.05 7.12
CA PHE A 151 10.84 -23.05 6.10
C PHE A 151 10.43 -24.40 6.69
N GLU A 152 11.21 -24.93 7.64
CA GLU A 152 10.95 -26.23 8.28
C GLU A 152 9.60 -26.25 9.01
N TRP A 153 9.31 -25.23 9.80
CA TRP A 153 8.11 -25.19 10.62
C TRP A 153 6.85 -24.82 9.84
N ALA A 154 6.96 -23.97 8.82
CA ALA A 154 5.86 -23.73 7.89
C ALA A 154 5.46 -25.02 7.18
N GLU A 155 6.43 -25.81 6.69
CA GLU A 155 6.14 -27.12 6.11
C GLU A 155 5.49 -28.07 7.11
N LYS A 156 5.98 -28.15 8.35
CA LYS A 156 5.38 -28.99 9.40
C LYS A 156 3.93 -28.59 9.68
N ASN A 157 3.64 -27.29 9.74
CA ASN A 157 2.29 -26.79 9.94
C ASN A 157 1.37 -27.13 8.76
N VAL A 158 1.84 -27.00 7.52
CA VAL A 158 1.07 -27.45 6.33
C VAL A 158 0.83 -28.96 6.37
N LYS A 159 1.86 -29.77 6.64
CA LYS A 159 1.78 -31.24 6.71
C LYS A 159 0.86 -31.73 7.84
N SER A 160 0.72 -30.96 8.92
CA SER A 160 -0.20 -31.24 10.04
C SER A 160 -1.68 -31.01 9.67
N ASN A 161 -1.95 -30.41 8.51
CA ASN A 161 -3.28 -30.14 7.97
C ASN A 161 -3.43 -30.77 6.57
N PRO A 162 -3.51 -32.11 6.45
CA PRO A 162 -3.48 -32.80 5.16
C PRO A 162 -4.57 -32.33 4.19
N HIS A 163 -5.73 -31.93 4.71
CA HIS A 163 -6.86 -31.38 3.95
C HIS A 163 -6.56 -30.04 3.25
N LEU A 164 -5.46 -29.35 3.60
CA LEU A 164 -5.02 -28.09 2.98
C LEU A 164 -3.67 -28.23 2.26
N SER A 165 -3.01 -29.38 2.35
CA SER A 165 -1.62 -29.56 1.91
C SER A 165 -1.43 -29.28 0.40
N GLU A 166 -2.40 -29.61 -0.44
CA GLU A 166 -2.37 -29.32 -1.89
C GLU A 166 -2.63 -27.85 -2.22
N LEU A 167 -3.10 -27.06 -1.25
CA LEU A 167 -3.36 -25.64 -1.43
C LEU A 167 -2.13 -24.78 -1.11
N ILE A 168 -1.15 -25.28 -0.37
CA ILE A 168 -0.06 -24.46 0.18
C ILE A 168 1.30 -25.03 -0.22
N GLU A 169 2.06 -24.24 -1.00
CA GLU A 169 3.47 -24.50 -1.33
C GLU A 169 4.36 -23.60 -0.46
N ILE A 170 5.42 -24.15 0.16
CA ILE A 170 6.44 -23.37 0.88
C ILE A 170 7.70 -23.26 0.03
N ARG A 171 8.25 -22.05 -0.12
CA ARG A 171 9.47 -21.78 -0.89
C ARG A 171 10.55 -21.16 -0.02
N ARG A 172 11.77 -21.62 -0.22
CA ARG A 172 12.96 -20.99 0.32
C ARG A 172 13.42 -19.88 -0.62
N VAL A 173 13.79 -18.74 -0.06
CA VAL A 173 14.47 -17.68 -0.80
C VAL A 173 15.98 -17.94 -0.74
N SER A 174 16.55 -18.37 -1.85
CA SER A 174 18.00 -18.65 -1.96
C SER A 174 18.77 -17.34 -2.04
N MET A 175 19.71 -17.12 -1.13
CA MET A 175 20.58 -15.93 -1.07
C MET A 175 21.77 -16.01 -2.05
N GLU A 176 21.66 -16.78 -3.13
CA GLU A 176 22.78 -16.94 -4.06
C GLU A 176 23.06 -15.60 -4.76
N THR A 177 24.23 -15.05 -4.49
CA THR A 177 24.82 -13.95 -5.26
C THR A 177 24.94 -14.45 -6.70
N PRO A 178 24.62 -13.65 -7.73
CA PRO A 178 24.88 -14.08 -9.11
C PRO A 178 26.38 -14.27 -9.24
N SER A 179 26.84 -15.51 -9.19
CA SER A 179 28.23 -15.85 -9.38
C SER A 179 28.55 -15.52 -10.82
N SER A 180 29.39 -14.51 -11.01
CA SER A 180 30.17 -14.30 -12.22
C SER A 180 30.66 -15.66 -12.71
N SER A 181 30.39 -15.93 -13.98
CA SER A 181 30.87 -17.09 -14.72
C SER A 181 32.33 -17.37 -14.39
N LYS A 182 32.58 -18.37 -13.53
CA LYS A 182 33.90 -18.96 -13.40
C LYS A 182 34.08 -19.88 -14.59
N GLN A 183 34.80 -19.38 -15.58
CA GLN A 183 35.50 -20.24 -16.53
C GLN A 183 36.38 -21.20 -15.71
N GLU A 184 36.17 -22.49 -15.93
CA GLU A 184 37.06 -23.55 -15.50
C GLU A 184 38.42 -23.31 -16.16
N LEU A 185 39.42 -22.97 -15.35
CA LEU A 185 40.82 -23.14 -15.69
C LEU A 185 41.34 -24.28 -14.82
N ASN A 186 41.57 -25.41 -15.50
CA ASN A 186 42.32 -26.55 -15.01
C ASN A 186 43.69 -26.07 -14.50
N ASP A 187 44.10 -26.51 -13.30
CA ASP A 187 45.49 -26.89 -13.05
C ASP A 187 45.60 -27.74 -11.77
N GLU A 188 46.44 -28.78 -11.89
CA GLU A 188 46.65 -29.92 -10.99
C GLU A 188 47.50 -29.61 -9.73
N PRO A 189 47.59 -30.54 -8.74
CA PRO A 189 48.00 -30.25 -7.37
C PRO A 189 49.51 -30.42 -7.11
N GLY A 190 50.09 -29.52 -6.31
CA GLY A 190 51.52 -29.54 -5.99
C GLY A 190 51.89 -29.06 -4.58
N LYS A 191 52.04 -30.05 -3.68
CA LYS A 191 53.03 -30.17 -2.59
C LYS A 191 53.06 -29.19 -1.39
N TYR A 192 52.87 -29.83 -0.23
CA TYR A 192 53.32 -29.50 1.12
C TYR A 192 54.75 -28.92 1.22
N GLY A 193 54.91 -27.97 2.14
CA GLY A 193 56.22 -27.52 2.66
C GLY A 193 56.10 -26.54 3.84
N GLN A 194 56.16 -27.10 5.06
CA GLN A 194 56.62 -26.54 6.35
C GLN A 194 57.35 -25.18 6.33
N CYS A 195 57.06 -24.22 7.22
CA CYS A 195 57.60 -23.98 8.59
C CYS A 195 57.44 -22.44 8.78
N LYS A 196 57.33 -21.76 9.93
CA LYS A 196 57.64 -21.97 11.35
C LYS A 196 57.06 -20.77 12.11
N ASP A 197 56.76 -20.97 13.39
CA ASP A 197 56.39 -19.95 14.37
C ASP A 197 57.47 -18.87 14.58
N VAL A 198 57.05 -17.62 14.82
CA VAL A 198 57.70 -16.73 15.81
C VAL A 198 56.66 -15.74 16.37
N ASP A 199 56.42 -15.81 17.68
CA ASP A 199 55.78 -14.78 18.50
C ASP A 199 56.71 -13.55 18.68
N PHE A 200 56.17 -12.35 18.94
CA PHE A 200 56.49 -11.52 20.11
C PHE A 200 55.74 -10.17 20.11
N ASP A 201 55.28 -9.82 21.31
CA ASP A 201 54.54 -8.62 21.70
C ASP A 201 55.32 -7.27 21.63
N ASN A 202 54.51 -6.20 21.74
CA ASN A 202 54.75 -4.90 22.41
C ASN A 202 55.09 -3.62 21.60
N ALA A 203 54.07 -2.74 21.59
CA ALA A 203 54.02 -1.40 22.20
C ALA A 203 54.63 -0.14 21.54
N GLU A 204 53.73 0.85 21.46
CA GLU A 204 53.85 2.31 21.66
C GLU A 204 54.29 3.30 20.55
N ALA A 205 53.29 4.12 20.16
CA ALA A 205 53.25 5.59 20.01
C ALA A 205 54.30 6.36 19.18
N ALA A 206 53.83 7.10 18.14
CA ALA A 206 53.85 8.57 18.08
C ALA A 206 53.29 9.18 16.77
N LEU A 207 52.20 9.96 16.93
CA LEU A 207 51.92 11.31 16.43
C LEU A 207 51.99 11.73 14.93
N ILE A 208 50.78 12.06 14.44
CA ILE A 208 50.31 13.31 13.78
C ILE A 208 50.92 13.78 12.44
N GLY A 209 50.05 13.87 11.43
CA GLY A 209 50.05 14.89 10.38
C GLY A 209 48.60 15.29 10.01
N PRO A 210 48.26 16.58 9.84
CA PRO A 210 46.87 17.04 9.72
C PRO A 210 46.36 17.02 8.27
N SER A 211 45.04 16.87 8.09
CA SER A 211 44.34 17.13 6.82
C SER A 211 43.04 17.92 7.09
N PRO A 212 42.59 18.79 6.16
CA PRO A 212 41.79 19.98 6.48
C PRO A 212 40.28 19.71 6.62
N PRO A 213 39.51 20.67 7.20
CA PRO A 213 38.11 20.48 7.53
C PRO A 213 37.21 20.72 6.32
N SER A 214 36.26 19.82 6.09
CA SER A 214 35.04 20.12 5.33
C SER A 214 33.82 19.67 6.13
N HIS A 215 33.52 20.44 7.19
CA HIS A 215 32.19 20.43 7.78
C HIS A 215 31.25 21.19 6.84
N LEU A 216 30.50 20.43 6.03
CA LEU A 216 29.14 20.82 5.67
C LEU A 216 28.20 20.03 6.59
N PRO A 217 27.18 20.65 7.20
CA PRO A 217 26.25 19.94 8.06
C PRO A 217 25.46 18.94 7.22
N VAL A 218 25.70 17.65 7.46
CA VAL A 218 24.89 16.57 6.93
C VAL A 218 23.49 16.72 7.53
N HIS A 219 22.51 17.04 6.68
CA HIS A 219 21.10 16.93 7.05
C HIS A 219 20.80 15.49 7.50
N PRO A 220 20.29 15.26 8.72
CA PRO A 220 19.89 13.91 9.14
C PRO A 220 18.54 13.60 8.47
N GLY A 221 18.56 12.88 7.34
CA GLY A 221 17.31 12.55 6.65
C GLY A 221 17.39 11.76 5.35
N ILE A 222 18.56 11.25 4.93
CA ILE A 222 18.61 10.30 3.81
C ILE A 222 18.32 8.91 4.40
N GLY A 223 17.10 8.43 4.19
CA GLY A 223 16.60 7.16 4.74
C GLY A 223 17.51 5.99 4.39
N LYS A 224 17.83 5.15 5.40
CA LYS A 224 18.61 3.93 5.20
C LYS A 224 17.87 3.01 4.21
N ILE A 225 18.58 2.58 3.17
CA ILE A 225 18.06 1.74 2.08
C ILE A 225 18.09 0.27 2.52
N TYR A 226 17.15 -0.53 2.01
CA TYR A 226 17.16 -1.98 2.19
C TYR A 226 18.34 -2.60 1.41
N ASN A 227 19.21 -3.33 2.10
CA ASN A 227 20.44 -3.90 1.52
C ASN A 227 20.37 -5.43 1.31
N GLY A 228 19.21 -6.05 1.48
CA GLY A 228 19.03 -7.48 1.22
C GLY A 228 18.78 -7.80 -0.26
N PRO A 229 18.61 -9.08 -0.63
CA PRO A 229 18.25 -9.46 -2.00
C PRO A 229 16.84 -8.99 -2.36
N PRO A 230 16.46 -9.03 -3.64
CA PRO A 230 15.06 -8.89 -4.02
C PRO A 230 14.16 -9.85 -3.21
N ILE A 231 12.98 -9.38 -2.84
CA ILE A 231 12.03 -10.07 -1.97
C ILE A 231 11.11 -10.99 -2.77
N LEU A 232 10.64 -10.53 -3.93
CA LEU A 232 9.76 -11.28 -4.83
C LEU A 232 10.48 -11.71 -6.11
N VAL A 233 11.35 -10.86 -6.66
CA VAL A 233 12.10 -11.19 -7.88
C VAL A 233 13.07 -12.34 -7.59
N GLY A 234 13.06 -13.37 -8.43
CA GLY A 234 13.84 -14.60 -8.24
C GLY A 234 13.13 -15.69 -7.42
N VAL A 235 12.10 -15.35 -6.64
CA VAL A 235 11.26 -16.31 -5.91
C VAL A 235 9.98 -16.64 -6.67
N VAL A 236 9.43 -15.63 -7.34
CA VAL A 236 8.36 -15.77 -8.32
C VAL A 236 8.97 -16.35 -9.59
N LYS A 237 8.51 -17.53 -10.01
CA LYS A 237 9.03 -18.23 -11.20
C LYS A 237 8.46 -17.57 -12.46
N ASP A 238 9.19 -17.70 -13.57
CA ASP A 238 8.78 -17.15 -14.85
C ASP A 238 7.40 -17.65 -15.27
N GLY A 239 6.54 -16.72 -15.70
CA GLY A 239 5.17 -17.01 -16.13
C GLY A 239 4.16 -17.23 -15.00
N GLU A 240 4.58 -17.27 -13.73
CA GLU A 240 3.61 -17.39 -12.64
C GLU A 240 2.75 -16.13 -12.48
N LYS A 241 1.45 -16.36 -12.31
CA LYS A 241 0.46 -15.32 -12.06
C LYS A 241 -0.26 -15.56 -10.74
N PHE A 242 -0.43 -14.50 -9.97
CA PHE A 242 -1.08 -14.49 -8.66
C PHE A 242 -2.18 -13.43 -8.61
N ASP A 243 -3.23 -13.71 -7.84
CA ASP A 243 -4.30 -12.76 -7.57
C ASP A 243 -3.85 -11.70 -6.58
N PHE A 244 -2.99 -12.06 -5.63
CA PHE A 244 -2.42 -11.10 -4.70
C PHE A 244 -1.09 -11.57 -4.12
N CYS A 245 -0.29 -10.62 -3.63
CA CYS A 245 0.68 -10.89 -2.57
C CYS A 245 0.27 -10.21 -1.27
N MET A 246 0.74 -10.75 -0.14
CA MET A 246 0.58 -10.16 1.18
C MET A 246 1.87 -10.27 1.99
N CYS A 247 2.04 -9.35 2.93
CA CYS A 247 3.25 -9.25 3.74
C CYS A 247 2.92 -8.66 5.11
N ASN A 248 3.48 -9.24 6.17
CA ASN A 248 3.58 -8.61 7.48
C ASN A 248 5.07 -8.34 7.75
N PRO A 249 5.57 -7.15 7.38
CA PRO A 249 7.01 -6.90 7.33
C PRO A 249 7.64 -6.83 8.73
N PRO A 250 8.97 -7.04 8.83
CA PRO A 250 9.71 -6.71 10.04
C PRO A 250 9.52 -5.22 10.40
N PHE A 251 9.07 -4.96 11.62
CA PHE A 251 8.58 -3.63 12.02
C PHE A 251 9.66 -2.67 12.53
N PHE A 252 10.81 -3.20 12.94
CA PHE A 252 11.80 -2.47 13.72
C PHE A 252 13.10 -2.25 12.96
N GLU A 253 13.79 -1.15 13.25
CA GLU A 253 15.16 -0.94 12.73
C GLU A 253 16.20 -1.66 13.58
N THR A 254 15.92 -1.86 14.88
CA THR A 254 16.80 -2.53 15.84
C THR A 254 15.99 -3.37 16.84
N MET A 255 16.62 -4.37 17.46
CA MET A 255 15.96 -5.17 18.51
C MET A 255 15.73 -4.38 19.80
N GLU A 256 16.55 -3.35 20.06
CA GLU A 256 16.35 -2.43 21.17
C GLU A 256 14.98 -1.77 21.07
N GLU A 257 14.59 -1.33 19.87
CA GLU A 257 13.28 -0.76 19.60
C GLU A 257 12.15 -1.79 19.78
N ALA A 258 12.37 -3.04 19.36
CA ALA A 258 11.42 -4.13 19.53
C ALA A 258 11.15 -4.45 21.02
N GLY A 259 12.14 -4.25 21.89
CA GLY A 259 12.06 -4.48 23.34
C GLY A 259 11.34 -3.38 24.13
N LEU A 260 11.00 -2.23 23.53
CA LEU A 260 10.41 -1.09 24.24
C LEU A 260 8.92 -1.25 24.60
N ASN A 261 8.25 -2.33 24.18
CA ASN A 261 6.84 -2.56 24.49
C ASN A 261 6.66 -3.59 25.63
N PRO A 262 6.56 -3.16 26.90
CA PRO A 262 6.49 -4.07 28.05
C PRO A 262 5.13 -4.77 28.20
N LYS A 263 4.12 -4.44 27.38
CA LYS A 263 2.74 -4.92 27.56
C LYS A 263 2.43 -6.21 26.79
N THR A 264 3.36 -6.69 25.98
CA THR A 264 3.19 -7.88 25.14
C THR A 264 4.49 -8.64 25.02
N SER A 265 4.44 -9.97 24.99
CA SER A 265 5.59 -10.80 24.63
C SER A 265 6.00 -10.47 23.20
N CYS A 266 7.13 -9.81 23.02
CA CYS A 266 7.72 -9.54 21.72
C CYS A 266 8.56 -10.76 21.31
N GLY A 267 7.93 -11.93 21.20
CA GLY A 267 8.55 -13.11 20.60
C GLY A 267 8.84 -12.86 19.12
N GLY A 268 9.91 -13.43 18.59
CA GLY A 268 10.35 -13.20 17.22
C GLY A 268 11.86 -13.16 17.11
N THR A 269 12.38 -13.81 16.06
CA THR A 269 13.81 -13.75 15.76
C THR A 269 14.22 -12.38 15.23
N MET A 270 15.52 -12.07 15.25
CA MET A 270 16.01 -10.82 14.67
C MET A 270 15.57 -10.65 13.22
N GLN A 271 15.55 -11.73 12.43
CA GLN A 271 15.19 -11.72 11.02
C GLN A 271 13.69 -11.53 10.79
N GLU A 272 12.82 -11.91 11.74
CA GLU A 272 11.37 -11.66 11.68
C GLU A 272 11.00 -10.24 12.12
N MET A 273 11.82 -9.63 12.98
CA MET A 273 11.46 -8.41 13.70
C MET A 273 12.17 -7.17 13.17
N VAL A 274 13.39 -7.34 12.64
CA VAL A 274 14.30 -6.25 12.29
C VAL A 274 14.71 -6.30 10.83
N CYS A 275 14.73 -5.12 10.22
CA CYS A 275 15.29 -4.91 8.90
C CYS A 275 16.09 -3.60 8.90
N PRO A 276 17.27 -3.53 8.24
CA PRO A 276 17.93 -2.27 7.97
C PRO A 276 16.99 -1.28 7.24
N GLY A 277 16.81 -0.08 7.80
CA GLY A 277 15.83 0.90 7.33
C GLY A 277 14.36 0.59 7.70
N GLY A 278 14.16 -0.46 8.48
CA GLY A 278 12.91 -0.86 9.09
C GLY A 278 11.83 -1.22 8.07
N GLU A 279 10.59 -1.18 8.55
CA GLU A 279 9.39 -1.44 7.75
C GLU A 279 9.34 -0.60 6.46
N ASN A 280 9.74 0.67 6.54
CA ASN A 280 9.68 1.57 5.37
C ASN A 280 10.59 1.09 4.25
N ALA A 281 11.84 0.72 4.57
CA ALA A 281 12.78 0.20 3.57
C ALA A 281 12.34 -1.15 3.02
N PHE A 282 11.84 -2.05 3.88
CA PHE A 282 11.35 -3.37 3.44
C PHE A 282 10.18 -3.25 2.46
N ILE A 283 9.15 -2.43 2.77
CA ILE A 283 8.02 -2.23 1.86
C ILE A 283 8.46 -1.49 0.60
N THR A 284 9.39 -0.53 0.71
CA THR A 284 9.96 0.14 -0.48
C THR A 284 10.62 -0.88 -1.43
N ARG A 285 11.31 -1.90 -0.91
CA ARG A 285 11.86 -2.98 -1.72
C ARG A 285 10.77 -3.82 -2.41
N ILE A 286 9.67 -4.14 -1.71
CA ILE A 286 8.51 -4.82 -2.34
C ILE A 286 7.93 -3.95 -3.47
N ILE A 287 7.86 -2.63 -3.29
CA ILE A 287 7.42 -1.69 -4.32
C ILE A 287 8.36 -1.76 -5.53
N GLU A 288 9.68 -1.75 -5.33
CA GLU A 288 10.67 -1.87 -6.41
C GLU A 288 10.56 -3.19 -7.17
N ASP A 289 10.38 -4.31 -6.48
CA ASP A 289 10.13 -5.61 -7.12
C ASP A 289 8.82 -5.61 -7.91
N SER A 290 7.78 -4.96 -7.38
CA SER A 290 6.48 -4.86 -8.05
C SER A 290 6.56 -4.08 -9.38
N VAL A 291 7.51 -3.15 -9.53
CA VAL A 291 7.74 -2.43 -10.80
C VAL A 291 8.28 -3.36 -11.88
N GLN A 292 9.05 -4.38 -11.51
CA GLN A 292 9.56 -5.39 -12.43
C GLN A 292 8.48 -6.44 -12.73
N LEU A 293 7.79 -6.91 -11.69
CA LEU A 293 6.81 -7.99 -11.80
C LEU A 293 5.46 -7.54 -12.38
N ARG A 294 5.12 -6.25 -12.27
CA ARG A 294 3.92 -5.60 -12.83
C ARG A 294 2.67 -6.44 -12.63
N GLU A 295 2.10 -6.96 -13.71
CA GLU A 295 0.85 -7.73 -13.75
C GLU A 295 1.04 -9.23 -13.45
N SER A 296 2.19 -9.62 -12.90
CA SER A 296 2.37 -10.96 -12.32
C SER A 296 1.55 -11.12 -11.05
N PHE A 297 1.25 -10.01 -10.38
CA PHE A 297 0.25 -9.92 -9.32
C PHE A 297 -0.86 -8.96 -9.73
N ARG A 298 -2.12 -9.33 -9.47
CA ARG A 298 -3.24 -8.38 -9.65
C ARG A 298 -3.25 -7.34 -8.54
N TRP A 299 -3.02 -7.76 -7.30
CA TRP A 299 -2.84 -6.89 -6.15
C TRP A 299 -1.51 -7.16 -5.44
N TYR A 300 -0.77 -6.11 -5.18
CA TYR A 300 0.30 -6.16 -4.18
C TYR A 300 -0.25 -5.58 -2.88
N THR A 301 0.03 -6.22 -1.75
CA THR A 301 -0.42 -5.72 -0.45
C THR A 301 0.64 -5.89 0.62
N SER A 302 0.68 -4.98 1.60
CA SER A 302 1.46 -5.11 2.83
C SER A 302 0.70 -4.54 4.03
N MET A 303 0.85 -5.18 5.19
CA MET A 303 0.54 -4.55 6.46
C MET A 303 1.58 -3.47 6.77
N VAL A 304 1.14 -2.41 7.45
CA VAL A 304 1.97 -1.30 7.91
C VAL A 304 1.70 -1.09 9.41
N GLY A 305 2.76 -1.12 10.20
CA GLY A 305 2.78 -1.00 11.66
C GLY A 305 2.87 0.44 12.13
N ARG A 306 3.47 1.33 11.33
CA ARG A 306 3.61 2.76 11.68
C ARG A 306 2.86 3.65 10.71
N LYS A 307 1.90 4.42 11.23
CA LYS A 307 1.11 5.36 10.42
C LYS A 307 1.96 6.38 9.67
N THR A 308 3.12 6.76 10.22
CA THR A 308 4.06 7.70 9.60
C THR A 308 4.63 7.16 8.28
N ASN A 309 4.88 5.85 8.19
CA ASN A 309 5.40 5.20 6.98
C ASN A 309 4.36 5.23 5.86
N LEU A 310 3.07 5.13 6.18
CA LEU A 310 2.00 5.04 5.19
C LEU A 310 2.01 6.22 4.20
N LYS A 311 2.25 7.46 4.67
CA LYS A 311 2.32 8.63 3.78
C LYS A 311 3.49 8.55 2.80
N VAL A 312 4.65 8.14 3.28
CA VAL A 312 5.88 8.01 2.47
C VAL A 312 5.70 6.93 1.41
N LEU A 313 5.17 5.77 1.81
CA LEU A 313 4.94 4.63 0.93
C LEU A 313 3.89 4.94 -0.16
N ILE A 314 2.79 5.62 0.19
CA ILE A 314 1.80 6.08 -0.81
C ILE A 314 2.45 7.01 -1.82
N SER A 315 3.27 7.97 -1.37
CA SER A 315 3.99 8.87 -2.28
C SER A 315 4.88 8.09 -3.25
N LYS A 316 5.63 7.10 -2.73
CA LYS A 316 6.50 6.26 -3.55
C LYS A 316 5.73 5.42 -4.57
N LEU A 317 4.58 4.89 -4.20
CA LEU A 317 3.71 4.13 -5.12
C LEU A 317 3.27 4.97 -6.32
N TRP A 318 2.90 6.23 -6.09
CA TRP A 318 2.54 7.14 -7.18
C TRP A 318 3.75 7.50 -8.05
N GLU A 319 4.91 7.74 -7.43
CA GLU A 319 6.18 8.01 -8.12
C GLU A 319 6.56 6.87 -9.08
N VAL A 320 6.42 5.60 -8.66
CA VAL A 320 6.75 4.44 -9.51
C VAL A 320 5.64 4.06 -10.50
N GLY A 321 4.56 4.83 -10.55
CA GLY A 321 3.49 4.65 -11.53
C GLY A 321 2.50 3.54 -11.21
N ALA A 322 2.26 3.22 -9.94
CA ALA A 322 1.09 2.43 -9.56
C ALA A 322 -0.18 3.14 -10.05
N THR A 323 -1.10 2.39 -10.65
CA THR A 323 -2.35 2.94 -11.20
C THR A 323 -3.41 3.13 -10.11
N ILE A 324 -3.35 2.30 -9.07
CA ILE A 324 -4.32 2.23 -7.99
C ILE A 324 -3.57 2.04 -6.69
N VAL A 325 -3.94 2.82 -5.67
CA VAL A 325 -3.49 2.66 -4.29
C VAL A 325 -4.70 2.68 -3.37
N LYS A 326 -4.76 1.73 -2.43
CA LYS A 326 -5.82 1.59 -1.43
C LYS A 326 -5.22 1.37 -0.05
N THR A 327 -5.91 1.87 0.97
CA THR A 327 -5.53 1.67 2.36
C THR A 327 -6.73 1.30 3.21
N THR A 328 -6.46 0.62 4.32
CA THR A 328 -7.46 0.35 5.36
C THR A 328 -6.83 0.42 6.75
N ASP A 329 -7.67 0.42 7.77
CA ASP A 329 -7.26 0.35 9.18
C ASP A 329 -7.64 -1.04 9.72
N PHE A 330 -6.68 -1.76 10.32
CA PHE A 330 -6.93 -2.97 11.10
C PHE A 330 -6.89 -2.60 12.58
N VAL A 331 -8.03 -2.65 13.25
CA VAL A 331 -8.13 -2.30 14.67
C VAL A 331 -8.55 -3.52 15.47
N GLN A 332 -7.72 -3.92 16.44
CA GLN A 332 -8.05 -4.96 17.39
C GLN A 332 -7.60 -4.55 18.80
N GLY A 333 -8.58 -4.31 19.68
CA GLY A 333 -8.32 -3.79 21.01
C GLY A 333 -7.61 -2.43 20.96
N GLN A 334 -6.40 -2.35 21.53
CA GLN A 334 -5.57 -1.14 21.51
C GLN A 334 -4.61 -1.09 20.31
N THR A 335 -4.42 -2.22 19.62
CA THR A 335 -3.48 -2.32 18.51
C THR A 335 -4.15 -1.86 17.23
N CYS A 336 -3.55 -0.86 16.60
CA CYS A 336 -3.91 -0.41 15.27
C CYS A 336 -2.79 -0.75 14.30
N ARG A 337 -3.15 -1.28 13.14
CA ARG A 337 -2.29 -1.51 11.97
C ARG A 337 -3.00 -0.94 10.76
N TRP A 338 -2.28 -0.77 9.66
CA TRP A 338 -2.81 -0.27 8.40
C TRP A 338 -2.57 -1.30 7.31
N GLY A 339 -3.50 -1.44 6.37
CA GLY A 339 -3.27 -2.15 5.13
C GLY A 339 -2.88 -1.16 4.04
N LEU A 340 -1.90 -1.51 3.22
CA LEU A 340 -1.53 -0.81 1.98
C LEU A 340 -1.64 -1.79 0.82
N ALA A 341 -2.37 -1.41 -0.23
CA ALA A 341 -2.57 -2.22 -1.41
C ALA A 341 -2.37 -1.38 -2.67
N TRP A 342 -1.75 -1.95 -3.69
CA TRP A 342 -1.57 -1.30 -4.98
C TRP A 342 -1.68 -2.28 -6.15
N SER A 343 -1.92 -1.72 -7.33
CA SER A 343 -1.96 -2.47 -8.58
C SER A 343 -1.33 -1.65 -9.71
N PHE A 344 -0.86 -2.35 -10.74
CA PHE A 344 -0.47 -1.77 -12.03
C PHE A 344 -1.53 -1.99 -13.11
N LEU A 345 -2.59 -2.76 -12.82
CA LEU A 345 -3.72 -2.94 -13.73
C LEU A 345 -4.51 -1.63 -13.84
N PRO A 346 -5.11 -1.34 -15.01
CA PRO A 346 -5.96 -0.16 -15.15
C PRO A 346 -7.19 -0.25 -14.22
N LEU A 347 -7.80 0.90 -13.91
CA LEU A 347 -9.12 0.91 -13.28
C LEU A 347 -10.14 0.20 -14.18
N SER A 348 -10.99 -0.63 -13.59
CA SER A 348 -12.05 -1.32 -14.32
C SER A 348 -12.99 -0.31 -14.99
N LYS A 349 -13.09 -0.37 -16.31
CA LYS A 349 -14.10 0.37 -17.08
C LYS A 349 -15.37 -0.48 -17.15
N LYS A 350 -16.27 -0.39 -16.17
CA LYS A 350 -17.65 -0.87 -16.36
C LYS A 350 -18.70 0.16 -15.96
N MET A 351 -19.42 0.57 -17.02
CA MET A 351 -20.76 1.14 -17.13
C MET A 351 -21.21 2.11 -16.04
N VAL A 352 -21.31 3.38 -16.45
CA VAL A 352 -22.21 4.38 -15.87
C VAL A 352 -23.55 3.70 -15.55
N PRO A 353 -24.00 3.65 -14.29
CA PRO A 353 -25.40 3.43 -14.01
C PRO A 353 -26.17 4.57 -14.65
N SER A 354 -26.91 4.29 -15.72
CA SER A 354 -27.98 5.18 -16.16
C SER A 354 -28.86 5.45 -14.94
N HIS A 355 -28.98 6.73 -14.56
CA HIS A 355 -29.67 7.25 -13.37
C HIS A 355 -28.83 7.50 -12.10
N VAL A 356 -27.66 8.12 -12.24
CA VAL A 356 -27.19 9.07 -11.21
C VAL A 356 -27.00 10.41 -11.90
N ALA A 357 -27.73 11.44 -11.45
CA ALA A 357 -27.53 12.82 -11.89
C ALA A 357 -26.02 13.13 -11.88
N GLU A 358 -25.45 13.39 -13.05
CA GLU A 358 -24.03 13.74 -13.21
C GLU A 358 -23.72 14.91 -12.27
N LYS A 359 -23.00 14.63 -11.17
CA LYS A 359 -22.37 15.70 -10.41
C LYS A 359 -21.26 16.25 -11.30
N ASN A 360 -21.46 17.46 -11.82
CA ASN A 360 -20.55 18.21 -12.71
C ASN A 360 -19.23 18.66 -12.04
N ASN A 361 -18.65 17.82 -11.19
CA ASN A 361 -17.39 18.07 -10.49
C ASN A 361 -16.28 17.27 -11.17
N MET A 362 -15.25 17.94 -11.66
CA MET A 362 -14.03 17.35 -12.20
C MET A 362 -12.86 17.70 -11.29
N SER A 363 -12.16 16.70 -10.77
CA SER A 363 -10.89 16.91 -10.04
C SER A 363 -9.75 16.34 -10.88
N PHE A 364 -8.63 17.05 -10.93
CA PHE A 364 -7.46 16.69 -11.74
C PHE A 364 -6.18 17.17 -11.08
N MET A 365 -5.10 16.45 -11.36
CA MET A 365 -3.77 16.72 -10.81
C MET A 365 -2.94 17.47 -11.85
N LEU A 366 -2.27 18.54 -11.42
CA LEU A 366 -1.36 19.34 -12.24
C LEU A 366 0.07 19.09 -11.75
N GLU A 367 0.84 18.34 -12.51
CA GLU A 367 2.23 17.95 -12.20
C GLU A 367 3.24 18.78 -13.01
N GLY A 368 4.51 18.76 -12.60
CA GLY A 368 5.62 19.37 -13.34
C GLY A 368 5.76 20.88 -13.14
N LEU A 369 5.17 21.43 -12.08
CA LEU A 369 5.27 22.85 -11.76
C LEU A 369 6.69 23.21 -11.32
N GLN A 370 7.20 24.33 -11.83
CA GLN A 370 8.50 24.86 -11.42
C GLN A 370 8.45 25.30 -9.95
N ARG A 371 9.58 25.27 -9.23
CA ARG A 371 9.64 25.59 -7.79
C ARG A 371 9.10 26.99 -7.42
N HIS A 372 9.01 27.90 -8.38
CA HIS A 372 8.50 29.26 -8.20
C HIS A 372 7.01 29.42 -8.52
N GLN A 373 6.32 28.36 -8.99
CA GLN A 373 4.90 28.39 -9.33
C GLN A 373 4.06 27.90 -8.15
N SER A 374 3.16 28.74 -7.68
CA SER A 374 2.25 28.51 -6.57
C SER A 374 0.83 28.22 -7.04
N ALA A 375 -0.04 27.78 -6.10
CA ALA A 375 -1.47 27.67 -6.35
C ALA A 375 -2.10 28.99 -6.85
N ILE A 376 -1.60 30.13 -6.38
CA ILE A 376 -2.09 31.46 -6.75
C ILE A 376 -1.72 31.77 -8.20
N ASP A 377 -0.50 31.47 -8.63
CA ASP A 377 -0.05 31.72 -10.01
C ASP A 377 -0.90 30.94 -11.03
N VAL A 378 -1.27 29.71 -10.68
CA VAL A 378 -2.16 28.88 -11.50
C VAL A 378 -3.56 29.47 -11.55
N LEU A 379 -4.13 29.89 -10.42
CA LEU A 379 -5.48 30.49 -10.38
C LEU A 379 -5.53 31.87 -11.07
N GLN A 380 -4.47 32.68 -10.97
CA GLN A 380 -4.33 33.93 -11.70
C GLN A 380 -4.26 33.71 -13.21
N SER A 381 -3.58 32.64 -13.64
CA SER A 381 -3.56 32.26 -15.05
C SER A 381 -4.95 31.84 -15.54
N VAL A 382 -5.71 31.10 -14.72
CA VAL A 382 -7.10 30.74 -15.01
C VAL A 382 -7.96 32.00 -15.18
N GLU A 383 -7.87 32.93 -14.23
CA GLU A 383 -8.57 34.22 -14.28
C GLU A 383 -8.19 35.03 -15.51
N SER A 384 -6.88 35.19 -15.78
CA SER A 384 -6.36 35.97 -16.91
C SER A 384 -6.88 35.45 -18.24
N TYR A 385 -6.90 34.13 -18.43
CA TYR A 385 -7.45 33.53 -19.63
C TYR A 385 -8.95 33.83 -19.80
N PHE A 386 -9.75 33.60 -18.77
CA PHE A 386 -11.19 33.81 -18.87
C PHE A 386 -11.55 35.29 -19.05
N CYS A 387 -10.82 36.20 -18.42
CA CYS A 387 -10.90 37.63 -18.68
C CYS A 387 -10.53 37.98 -20.14
N SER A 388 -9.53 37.32 -20.73
CA SER A 388 -9.10 37.58 -22.12
C SER A 388 -10.19 37.26 -23.17
N ILE A 389 -11.11 36.35 -22.84
CA ILE A 389 -12.28 36.02 -23.68
C ILE A 389 -13.56 36.76 -23.24
N GLY A 390 -13.41 37.78 -22.40
CA GLY A 390 -14.49 38.65 -21.93
C GLY A 390 -15.37 38.08 -20.82
N ALA A 391 -15.01 36.94 -20.23
CA ALA A 391 -15.76 36.34 -19.13
C ALA A 391 -15.56 37.14 -17.84
N SER A 392 -16.58 37.18 -16.97
CA SER A 392 -16.43 37.75 -15.63
C SER A 392 -15.73 36.72 -14.74
N SER A 393 -14.58 37.05 -14.18
CA SER A 393 -13.83 36.19 -13.28
C SER A 393 -13.58 36.90 -11.94
N LYS A 394 -13.56 36.13 -10.85
CA LYS A 394 -13.23 36.59 -9.51
C LYS A 394 -12.33 35.60 -8.80
N LEU A 395 -11.05 35.94 -8.66
CA LEU A 395 -10.10 35.23 -7.82
C LEU A 395 -10.30 35.54 -6.32
N ASP A 396 -10.44 34.50 -5.50
CA ASP A 396 -10.32 34.55 -4.05
C ASP A 396 -9.00 33.86 -3.63
N SER A 397 -7.98 34.68 -3.38
CA SER A 397 -6.66 34.19 -2.95
C SER A 397 -6.67 33.60 -1.53
N ALA A 398 -7.61 34.02 -0.66
CA ALA A 398 -7.70 33.49 0.71
C ALA A 398 -8.29 32.07 0.72
N SER A 399 -9.20 31.79 -0.21
CA SER A 399 -9.88 30.51 -0.34
C SER A 399 -9.32 29.65 -1.49
N PHE A 400 -8.21 30.06 -2.10
CA PHE A 400 -7.54 29.41 -3.24
C PHE A 400 -8.52 28.94 -4.33
N ASN A 401 -9.38 29.86 -4.78
CA ASN A 401 -10.33 29.55 -5.85
C ASN A 401 -10.58 30.74 -6.77
N VAL A 402 -11.12 30.45 -7.94
CA VAL A 402 -11.59 31.42 -8.92
C VAL A 402 -12.97 31.02 -9.41
N ASP A 403 -13.90 31.97 -9.37
CA ASP A 403 -15.24 31.84 -9.94
C ASP A 403 -15.29 32.56 -11.28
N VAL A 404 -15.76 31.88 -12.32
CA VAL A 404 -15.88 32.40 -13.69
C VAL A 404 -17.32 32.30 -14.15
N THR A 405 -17.85 33.39 -14.72
CA THR A 405 -19.17 33.46 -15.34
C THR A 405 -19.02 33.76 -16.82
N LEU A 406 -19.51 32.85 -17.65
CA LEU A 406 -19.49 32.91 -19.11
C LEU A 406 -20.90 33.15 -19.64
N SER A 407 -21.05 34.09 -20.59
CA SER A 407 -22.31 34.25 -21.30
C SER A 407 -22.54 33.14 -22.34
N GLY A 408 -23.78 32.96 -22.77
CA GLY A 408 -24.13 32.00 -23.82
C GLY A 408 -23.35 32.18 -25.13
N GLU A 409 -22.98 33.42 -25.48
CA GLU A 409 -22.16 33.74 -26.66
C GLU A 409 -20.68 33.36 -26.46
N GLN A 410 -20.15 33.57 -25.26
CA GLN A 410 -18.77 33.20 -24.90
C GLN A 410 -18.58 31.68 -24.91
N CYS A 411 -19.57 30.94 -24.40
CA CYS A 411 -19.60 29.48 -24.50
C CYS A 411 -19.55 29.00 -25.96
N LYS A 412 -20.28 29.66 -26.87
CA LYS A 412 -20.25 29.34 -28.31
C LYS A 412 -18.89 29.70 -28.95
N SER A 413 -18.25 30.78 -28.51
CA SER A 413 -16.92 31.18 -28.99
C SER A 413 -15.86 30.12 -28.64
N ILE A 414 -15.80 29.69 -27.38
CA ILE A 414 -14.90 28.61 -26.91
C ILE A 414 -15.10 27.32 -27.73
N MET A 415 -16.35 27.01 -28.07
CA MET A 415 -16.70 25.83 -28.88
C MET A 415 -16.26 25.94 -30.35
N LYS A 416 -16.38 27.12 -30.97
CA LYS A 416 -16.01 27.33 -32.38
C LYS A 416 -14.50 27.26 -32.62
N THR A 417 -13.69 27.73 -31.67
CA THR A 417 -12.21 27.69 -31.77
C THR A 417 -11.67 26.26 -31.95
N ARG A 418 -12.43 25.22 -31.59
CA ARG A 418 -12.10 23.80 -31.79
C ARG A 418 -12.11 23.34 -33.26
N SER A 419 -12.97 23.92 -34.11
CA SER A 419 -13.16 23.41 -35.49
C SER A 419 -12.07 23.84 -36.48
N GLN A 420 -11.19 24.77 -36.12
CA GLN A 420 -10.19 25.32 -37.04
C GLN A 420 -8.75 24.80 -36.83
N ASN A 421 -8.45 24.05 -35.76
CA ASN A 421 -7.06 23.79 -35.33
C ASN A 421 -6.67 22.31 -35.06
N GLY A 422 -7.34 21.28 -35.60
CA GLY A 422 -6.85 19.89 -35.41
C GLY A 422 -7.50 18.79 -36.25
N ASN A 423 -6.63 17.93 -36.79
CA ASN A 423 -6.82 16.81 -37.72
C ASN A 423 -8.01 15.86 -37.48
N GLU A 424 -8.52 15.35 -38.60
CA GLU A 424 -9.56 14.33 -38.74
C GLU A 424 -9.22 13.03 -37.99
N GLN A 425 -9.84 12.81 -36.84
CA GLN A 425 -10.40 11.54 -36.37
C GLN A 425 -11.01 11.76 -34.99
N ASP A 426 -12.17 12.42 -34.93
CA ASP A 426 -13.05 12.35 -33.78
C ASP A 426 -14.50 12.68 -34.18
N ILE A 427 -15.42 11.95 -33.56
CA ILE A 427 -16.86 11.82 -33.83
C ILE A 427 -17.53 13.15 -34.20
N PRO A 428 -18.34 13.22 -35.27
CA PRO A 428 -19.06 14.44 -35.63
C PRO A 428 -20.04 14.79 -34.51
N ILE A 429 -19.83 15.93 -33.86
CA ILE A 429 -20.90 16.56 -33.08
C ILE A 429 -21.93 17.00 -34.10
N SER A 430 -23.02 16.24 -34.23
CA SER A 430 -24.10 16.53 -35.16
C SER A 430 -24.51 18.00 -35.01
N ALA A 431 -24.60 18.72 -36.13
CA ALA A 431 -25.00 20.12 -36.23
C ALA A 431 -26.43 20.43 -35.70
N ASN A 432 -27.12 19.47 -35.07
CA ASN A 432 -28.48 19.60 -34.56
C ASN A 432 -28.59 20.15 -33.12
N TYR A 433 -27.49 20.51 -32.45
CA TYR A 433 -27.53 21.07 -31.08
C TYR A 433 -27.50 22.61 -31.00
N CYS A 434 -27.45 23.32 -32.14
CA CYS A 434 -27.27 24.77 -32.16
C CYS A 434 -28.55 25.62 -32.25
N SER A 435 -29.72 25.10 -31.85
CA SER A 435 -30.97 25.89 -31.80
C SER A 435 -31.46 26.26 -30.38
N GLY A 436 -30.79 25.82 -29.31
CA GLY A 436 -31.14 26.20 -27.93
C GLY A 436 -30.41 27.46 -27.44
N GLN A 437 -31.11 28.33 -26.70
CA GLN A 437 -30.50 29.40 -25.91
C GLN A 437 -29.55 28.77 -24.88
N LEU A 438 -28.24 28.99 -25.04
CA LEU A 438 -27.24 28.64 -24.02
C LEU A 438 -27.35 29.68 -22.90
N ASN A 439 -27.76 29.24 -21.70
CA ASN A 439 -27.78 30.07 -20.51
C ASN A 439 -26.36 30.38 -20.03
N ASP A 440 -26.23 31.47 -19.25
CA ASP A 440 -24.97 31.86 -18.63
C ASP A 440 -24.42 30.74 -17.74
N MET A 441 -23.14 30.43 -17.90
CA MET A 441 -22.49 29.30 -17.26
C MET A 441 -21.57 29.77 -16.13
N ARG A 442 -21.67 29.15 -14.94
CA ARG A 442 -20.77 29.44 -13.81
C ARG A 442 -19.83 28.30 -13.50
N LEU A 443 -18.54 28.59 -13.56
CA LEU A 443 -17.43 27.68 -13.31
C LEU A 443 -16.73 28.07 -12.01
N HIS A 444 -16.47 27.11 -11.14
CA HIS A 444 -15.69 27.28 -9.92
C HIS A 444 -14.45 26.41 -9.99
N VAL A 445 -13.26 27.00 -9.89
CA VAL A 445 -11.98 26.29 -9.88
C VAL A 445 -11.31 26.53 -8.54
N SER A 446 -10.93 25.47 -7.84
CA SER A 446 -10.28 25.55 -6.52
C SER A 446 -9.04 24.68 -6.46
N VAL A 447 -8.00 25.16 -5.77
CA VAL A 447 -6.84 24.36 -5.41
C VAL A 447 -7.03 23.91 -3.97
N PHE A 448 -7.20 22.62 -3.74
CA PHE A 448 -7.48 22.10 -2.39
C PHE A 448 -6.27 21.47 -1.72
N GLN A 449 -5.19 21.22 -2.47
CA GLN A 449 -3.93 20.74 -1.92
C GLN A 449 -2.75 21.13 -2.84
N GLN A 450 -1.66 21.57 -2.21
CA GLN A 450 -0.39 21.89 -2.85
C GLN A 450 0.72 21.02 -2.27
N ILE A 451 1.50 20.38 -3.15
CA ILE A 451 2.67 19.56 -2.87
C ILE A 451 3.83 20.14 -3.71
N PRO A 452 5.11 20.06 -3.31
CA PRO A 452 6.21 20.53 -4.15
C PRO A 452 6.14 19.96 -5.57
N GLY A 453 5.99 20.84 -6.57
CA GLY A 453 5.88 20.48 -7.98
C GLY A 453 4.51 19.95 -8.45
N THR A 454 3.50 19.86 -7.55
CA THR A 454 2.17 19.30 -7.88
C THR A 454 1.03 20.06 -7.20
N LEU A 455 -0.04 20.36 -7.94
CA LEU A 455 -1.29 20.91 -7.41
C LEU A 455 -2.46 19.96 -7.66
N LEU A 456 -3.33 19.81 -6.65
CA LEU A 456 -4.60 19.12 -6.78
C LEU A 456 -5.70 20.15 -6.93
N VAL A 457 -6.31 20.15 -8.12
CA VAL A 457 -7.25 21.18 -8.55
C VAL A 457 -8.62 20.54 -8.78
N ARG A 458 -9.67 21.26 -8.40
CA ARG A 458 -11.06 20.87 -8.59
C ARG A 458 -11.80 21.94 -9.35
N GLY A 459 -12.35 21.56 -10.49
CA GLY A 459 -13.34 22.31 -11.25
C GLY A 459 -14.76 21.84 -10.97
N SER A 460 -15.70 22.75 -10.81
CA SER A 460 -17.13 22.43 -10.66
C SER A 460 -18.00 23.42 -11.42
N LEU A 461 -19.06 22.91 -12.04
CA LEU A 461 -20.09 23.74 -12.65
C LEU A 461 -21.20 24.02 -11.63
N LEU A 462 -21.49 25.30 -11.39
CA LEU A 462 -22.42 25.73 -10.32
C LEU A 462 -23.90 25.78 -10.73
N GLN A 463 -24.27 25.32 -11.94
CA GLN A 463 -25.67 25.33 -12.39
C GLN A 463 -26.36 23.98 -12.21
N LYS A 464 -27.62 24.04 -11.74
CA LYS A 464 -28.57 22.93 -11.69
C LYS A 464 -29.31 22.82 -13.03
N GLU A 465 -29.35 21.59 -13.55
CA GLU A 465 -30.29 21.10 -14.58
C GLU A 465 -30.14 21.63 -16.02
N ILE A 466 -29.12 21.19 -16.76
CA ILE A 466 -29.20 20.90 -18.21
C ILE A 466 -28.24 19.75 -18.55
N PRO A 467 -28.64 18.73 -19.34
CA PRO A 467 -27.74 17.67 -19.79
C PRO A 467 -26.85 18.19 -20.93
N VAL A 468 -25.74 18.84 -20.59
CA VAL A 468 -24.72 19.24 -21.59
C VAL A 468 -23.41 18.49 -21.32
N SER A 469 -23.47 17.17 -21.46
CA SER A 469 -22.35 16.24 -21.26
C SER A 469 -21.14 16.49 -22.18
N GLY A 470 -21.29 17.38 -23.18
CA GLY A 470 -20.22 17.83 -24.06
C GLY A 470 -19.54 19.16 -23.68
N LEU A 471 -20.22 20.08 -22.98
CA LEU A 471 -19.68 21.44 -22.72
C LEU A 471 -18.56 21.43 -21.67
N SER A 472 -18.77 20.66 -20.60
CA SER A 472 -17.81 20.53 -19.53
C SER A 472 -16.48 19.99 -20.07
N LYS A 473 -16.52 18.87 -20.81
CA LYS A 473 -15.32 18.29 -21.43
C LYS A 473 -14.57 19.29 -22.30
N THR A 474 -15.24 20.07 -23.16
CA THR A 474 -14.55 21.00 -24.06
C THR A 474 -13.79 22.10 -23.33
N ILE A 475 -14.36 22.67 -22.26
CA ILE A 475 -13.71 23.73 -21.47
C ILE A 475 -12.47 23.19 -20.75
N TRP A 476 -12.50 21.93 -20.35
CA TRP A 476 -11.39 21.29 -19.64
C TRP A 476 -10.31 20.65 -20.54
N SER A 477 -10.42 20.73 -21.87
CA SER A 477 -9.57 19.96 -22.81
C SER A 477 -8.79 20.76 -23.87
N TYR A 478 -8.84 22.09 -23.88
CA TYR A 478 -8.21 22.91 -24.94
C TYR A 478 -6.82 23.46 -24.52
N PRO A 479 -5.76 23.31 -25.32
CA PRO A 479 -4.45 23.94 -25.10
C PRO A 479 -4.41 25.36 -25.67
N ILE A 480 -3.80 26.31 -24.96
CA ILE A 480 -3.55 27.67 -25.44
C ILE A 480 -2.09 28.03 -25.18
N ASN A 481 -1.53 28.81 -26.10
CA ASN A 481 -0.14 29.25 -26.24
C ASN A 481 0.72 29.36 -24.96
N PRO A 482 2.05 29.16 -25.09
CA PRO A 482 2.99 29.08 -23.97
C PRO A 482 2.99 30.38 -23.17
N GLY A 483 2.40 30.35 -21.99
CA GLY A 483 2.26 31.52 -21.11
C GLY A 483 0.97 31.55 -20.30
N HIS A 484 -0.05 30.78 -20.69
CA HIS A 484 -1.32 30.68 -19.95
C HIS A 484 -1.59 29.23 -19.53
N PHE A 485 -1.53 28.96 -18.22
CA PHE A 485 -2.08 27.75 -17.60
C PHE A 485 -3.60 27.81 -17.58
N LEU A 486 -4.23 27.11 -18.51
CA LEU A 486 -5.44 26.33 -18.28
C LEU A 486 -5.31 25.08 -19.14
N LEU A 487 -5.52 23.91 -18.54
CA LEU A 487 -6.36 22.92 -19.20
C LEU A 487 -5.62 21.83 -20.00
N CYS A 488 -4.40 22.06 -20.50
CA CYS A 488 -3.66 21.00 -21.17
C CYS A 488 -2.17 21.32 -21.41
N SER A 489 -1.29 20.59 -20.73
CA SER A 489 -0.02 20.12 -21.30
C SER A 489 0.37 18.85 -20.54
N SER A 490 0.60 17.74 -21.25
CA SER A 490 1.27 16.44 -20.92
C SER A 490 1.28 15.81 -19.51
N ASN A 491 0.73 16.46 -18.49
CA ASN A 491 0.84 16.18 -17.05
C ASN A 491 -0.56 15.99 -16.42
N TYR A 492 -1.56 15.63 -17.23
CA TYR A 492 -2.95 15.45 -16.81
C TYR A 492 -3.21 14.03 -16.31
N ARG A 493 -3.59 13.87 -15.05
CA ARG A 493 -4.23 12.65 -14.53
C ARG A 493 -5.55 12.99 -13.82
N LYS A 494 -6.65 12.44 -14.34
CA LYS A 494 -7.98 12.50 -13.71
C LYS A 494 -8.00 11.51 -12.55
N PHE A 495 -8.46 11.92 -11.38
CA PHE A 495 -8.55 11.08 -10.18
C PHE A 495 -9.96 11.04 -9.59
#